data_AF-A0A815XUG0-F1
#
_entry.id   AF-A0A815XUG0-F1
#
_cell.length_a   1.000
_cell.length_b   1.000
_cell.length_c   1.000
_cell.angle_alpha   90.00
_cell.angle_beta   90.00
_cell.angle_gamma   90.00
#
_symmetry.space_group_name_H-M   'P 1'
#
loop_
_entity.id
_entity.type
_entity.pdbx_description
1 polymer ?
#
loop_
_entity_poly.entity_id
_entity_poly.type
_entity_poly.pdbx_seq_one_letter_code
_entity_poly.pdbx_strand_id
1 'polypeptide(L)'
;MNDGSKGVTAAHQQEFPNARRLMCYAHVIGRCRAHRKVVPPDKWNDVEQNIWDLQLCSDDYVFNVAATLLLQKWNNNTDFHRFAACFKTEWIDSLCFWYEDAVFNNPSMNNGLESLNGELCYFLLK
;
A
#
# COMPACT_ATOMS: atom_id res chain seq x y z
N MET A 1 12.00 3.72 3.87
CA MET A 1 10.71 3.00 3.76
C MET A 1 10.18 2.70 5.15
N ASN A 2 8.88 2.85 5.42
CA ASN A 2 8.29 2.52 6.74
C ASN A 2 6.79 2.15 6.62
N ASP A 3 6.11 2.04 7.76
CA ASP A 3 4.71 1.61 7.88
C ASP A 3 3.68 2.75 7.74
N GLY A 4 4.08 3.99 7.50
CA GLY A 4 3.12 5.09 7.36
C GLY A 4 2.56 5.64 8.69
N SER A 5 3.12 5.28 9.85
CA SER A 5 2.63 5.78 11.14
C SER A 5 2.68 7.31 11.25
N LYS A 6 1.66 7.92 11.88
CA LYS A 6 1.46 9.39 11.93
C LYS A 6 2.64 10.13 12.54
N GLY A 7 3.23 9.62 13.62
CA GLY A 7 4.39 10.23 14.27
C GLY A 7 5.61 10.28 13.36
N VAL A 8 5.88 9.18 12.66
CA VAL A 8 6.97 9.10 11.67
C VAL A 8 6.67 9.99 10.46
N THR A 9 5.40 10.08 10.03
CA THR A 9 4.98 11.00 8.96
C THR A 9 5.34 12.45 9.30
N ALA A 10 4.92 12.91 10.48
CA ALA A 10 5.14 14.29 10.91
C ALA A 10 6.63 14.61 11.05
N ALA A 11 7.39 13.73 11.73
CA ALA A 11 8.82 13.90 11.91
C ALA A 11 9.57 13.91 10.57
N HIS A 12 9.23 13.01 9.64
CA HIS A 12 9.86 13.00 8.32
C HIS A 12 9.58 14.28 7.53
N GLN A 13 8.35 14.78 7.53
CA GLN A 13 8.00 16.02 6.83
C GLN A 13 8.73 17.22 7.41
N GLN A 14 8.92 17.26 8.73
CA GLN A 14 9.63 18.33 9.42
C GLN A 14 11.14 18.30 9.12
N GLU A 15 11.78 17.14 9.28
CA GLU A 15 13.24 17.02 9.23
C GLU A 15 13.79 16.77 7.81
N PHE A 16 12.99 16.16 6.93
CA PHE A 16 13.37 15.79 5.57
C PHE A 16 12.31 16.21 4.53
N PRO A 17 12.00 17.53 4.41
CA PRO A 17 10.88 18.01 3.59
C PRO A 17 11.02 17.70 2.08
N ASN A 18 12.25 17.50 1.60
CA ASN A 18 12.51 17.21 0.18
C ASN A 18 12.68 15.71 -0.12
N ALA A 19 12.67 14.85 0.90
CA ALA A 19 12.82 13.41 0.70
C ALA A 19 11.50 12.78 0.29
N ARG A 20 11.53 11.91 -0.73
CA ARG A 20 10.38 11.07 -1.07
C ARG A 20 10.29 9.93 -0.06
N ARG A 21 9.21 9.89 0.72
CA ARG A 21 8.98 8.82 1.68
C ARG A 21 8.34 7.61 0.99
N LEU A 22 9.11 6.53 0.94
CA LEU A 22 8.59 5.24 0.47
C LEU A 22 7.76 4.52 1.53
N MET A 23 6.70 3.87 1.05
CA MET A 23 5.82 3.00 1.79
C MET A 23 6.08 1.55 1.41
N CYS A 24 6.18 0.70 2.40
CA CYS A 24 6.40 -0.72 2.18
C CYS A 24 5.11 -1.40 1.72
N TYR A 25 5.15 -2.09 0.57
CA TYR A 25 3.99 -2.80 0.02
C TYR A 25 3.39 -3.82 1.00
N ALA A 26 4.23 -4.58 1.73
CA ALA A 26 3.75 -5.55 2.72
C ALA A 26 2.86 -4.91 3.81
N HIS A 27 3.15 -3.67 4.21
CA HIS A 27 2.32 -2.93 5.15
C HIS A 27 1.02 -2.43 4.51
N VAL A 28 1.07 -2.01 3.23
CA VAL A 28 -0.12 -1.63 2.46
C VAL A 28 -1.08 -2.81 2.37
N ILE A 29 -0.62 -3.97 1.88
CA ILE A 29 -1.49 -5.13 1.72
C ILE A 29 -1.94 -5.70 3.07
N GLY A 30 -1.06 -5.72 4.08
CA GLY A 30 -1.39 -6.14 5.44
C GLY A 30 -2.53 -5.31 6.05
N ARG A 31 -2.50 -3.98 5.87
CA ARG A 31 -3.57 -3.09 6.31
C ARG A 31 -4.82 -3.22 5.45
N CYS A 32 -4.69 -3.34 4.13
CA CYS A 32 -5.84 -3.60 3.26
C CYS A 32 -6.58 -4.89 3.68
N ARG A 33 -5.85 -5.97 4.00
CA ARG A 33 -6.41 -7.22 4.54
C ARG A 33 -7.17 -7.02 5.86
N ALA A 34 -6.74 -6.09 6.71
CA ALA A 34 -7.48 -5.74 7.93
C ALA A 34 -8.85 -5.10 7.60
N HIS A 35 -8.96 -4.40 6.47
CA HIS A 35 -10.19 -3.81 5.96
C HIS A 35 -11.03 -4.77 5.08
N ARG A 36 -10.59 -6.02 4.85
CA ARG A 36 -11.30 -6.97 3.96
C ARG A 36 -12.78 -7.19 4.30
N LYS A 37 -13.18 -6.98 5.57
CA LYS A 37 -14.56 -7.14 6.05
C LYS A 37 -15.55 -6.17 5.39
N VAL A 38 -15.07 -5.07 4.80
CA VAL A 38 -15.92 -4.11 4.07
C VAL A 38 -16.10 -4.47 2.60
N VAL A 39 -15.54 -5.60 2.14
CA VAL A 39 -15.65 -6.16 0.80
C VAL A 39 -16.31 -7.54 0.91
N PRO A 40 -17.17 -7.95 -0.05
CA PRO A 40 -17.69 -9.31 -0.10
C PRO A 40 -16.55 -10.36 -0.12
N PRO A 41 -16.61 -11.43 0.70
CA PRO A 41 -15.52 -12.40 0.82
C PRO A 41 -15.12 -13.06 -0.51
N ASP A 42 -16.08 -13.30 -1.39
CA ASP A 42 -15.90 -13.90 -2.72
C ASP A 42 -15.13 -12.97 -3.69
N LYS A 43 -15.08 -11.67 -3.40
CA LYS A 43 -14.43 -10.65 -4.24
C LYS A 43 -13.09 -10.16 -3.71
N TRP A 44 -12.67 -10.63 -2.52
CA TRP A 44 -11.44 -10.15 -1.90
C TRP A 44 -10.20 -10.48 -2.73
N ASN A 45 -10.13 -11.69 -3.29
CA ASN A 45 -8.99 -12.10 -4.12
C ASN A 45 -8.81 -11.18 -5.33
N ASP A 46 -9.91 -10.74 -5.94
CA ASP A 46 -9.87 -9.78 -7.04
C ASP A 46 -9.32 -8.43 -6.57
N VAL A 47 -9.76 -7.94 -5.41
CA VAL A 47 -9.25 -6.69 -4.82
C VAL A 47 -7.75 -6.78 -4.58
N GLU A 48 -7.28 -7.86 -3.96
CA GLU A 48 -5.87 -8.10 -3.69
C GLU A 48 -5.04 -8.19 -4.97
N GLN A 49 -5.55 -8.87 -6.01
CA GLN A 49 -4.89 -8.92 -7.31
C GLN A 49 -4.83 -7.53 -7.97
N ASN A 50 -5.91 -6.74 -7.95
CA ASN A 50 -5.86 -5.40 -8.52
C ASN A 50 -4.84 -4.49 -7.80
N ILE A 51 -4.69 -4.65 -6.48
CA ILE A 51 -3.69 -3.92 -5.69
C ILE A 51 -2.26 -4.38 -6.07
N TRP A 52 -2.07 -5.67 -6.28
CA TRP A 52 -0.81 -6.23 -6.79
C TRP A 52 -0.47 -5.69 -8.18
N ASP A 53 -1.44 -5.66 -9.10
CA ASP A 53 -1.20 -5.13 -10.44
C ASP A 53 -0.81 -3.64 -10.39
N LEU A 54 -1.43 -2.87 -9.48
CA LEU A 54 -1.08 -1.48 -9.25
C LEU A 54 0.32 -1.32 -8.65
N GLN A 55 0.74 -2.26 -7.81
CA GLN A 55 2.09 -2.31 -7.25
C GLN A 55 3.17 -2.49 -8.32
N LEU A 56 2.87 -3.15 -9.44
CA LEU A 56 3.83 -3.41 -10.53
C LEU A 56 3.95 -2.26 -11.55
N CYS A 57 3.35 -1.10 -11.30
CA CYS A 57 3.50 0.06 -12.18
C CYS A 57 4.96 0.52 -12.24
N SER A 58 5.43 0.91 -13.43
CA SER A 58 6.84 1.24 -13.71
C SER A 58 7.21 2.70 -13.43
N ASP A 59 6.22 3.57 -13.23
CA ASP A 59 6.44 5.00 -13.01
C ASP A 59 5.19 5.69 -12.44
N ASP A 60 5.38 6.93 -11.97
CA ASP A 60 4.34 7.77 -11.39
C ASP A 60 3.16 7.99 -12.36
N TYR A 61 3.38 8.09 -13.67
CA TYR A 61 2.31 8.34 -14.65
C TYR A 61 1.41 7.11 -14.80
N VAL A 62 2.01 5.94 -15.04
CA VAL A 62 1.29 4.67 -15.18
C VAL A 62 0.53 4.35 -13.89
N PHE A 63 1.17 4.54 -12.73
CA PHE A 63 0.53 4.33 -11.43
C PHE A 63 -0.70 5.23 -11.26
N ASN A 64 -0.59 6.54 -11.53
CA ASN A 64 -1.70 7.48 -11.35
C ASN A 64 -2.88 7.18 -12.28
N VAL A 65 -2.60 6.81 -13.53
CA VAL A 65 -3.65 6.41 -14.50
C VAL A 65 -4.32 5.10 -14.05
N ALA A 66 -3.53 4.08 -13.71
CA ALA A 66 -4.04 2.79 -13.26
C ALA A 66 -4.86 2.92 -11.96
N ALA A 67 -4.38 3.67 -10.97
CA ALA A 67 -5.10 3.95 -9.73
C ALA A 67 -6.43 4.65 -10.00
N THR A 68 -6.46 5.63 -10.91
CA THR A 68 -7.69 6.33 -11.29
C THR A 68 -8.72 5.38 -11.91
N LEU A 69 -8.29 4.54 -12.85
CA LEU A 69 -9.15 3.56 -13.50
C LEU A 69 -9.65 2.50 -12.52
N LEU A 70 -8.80 2.05 -11.59
CA LEU A 70 -9.17 1.08 -10.58
C LEU A 70 -10.21 1.64 -9.60
N LEU A 71 -10.01 2.88 -9.13
CA LEU A 71 -10.98 3.56 -8.29
C LEU A 71 -12.31 3.78 -9.00
N GLN A 72 -12.30 4.10 -10.31
CA GLN A 72 -13.52 4.17 -11.11
C GLN A 72 -14.23 2.81 -11.20
N LYS A 73 -13.48 1.73 -11.49
CA LYS A 73 -14.00 0.35 -11.53
C LYS A 73 -14.67 -0.02 -10.19
N TRP A 74 -14.03 0.26 -9.07
CA TRP A 74 -14.61 -0.01 -7.75
C TRP A 74 -15.78 0.91 -7.41
N ASN A 75 -15.74 2.19 -7.76
CA ASN A 75 -16.85 3.12 -7.53
C ASN A 75 -18.08 2.84 -8.41
N ASN A 76 -17.92 2.15 -9.54
CA ASN A 76 -19.06 1.71 -10.36
C ASN A 76 -19.77 0.48 -9.78
N ASN A 77 -19.27 -0.09 -8.68
CA ASN A 77 -19.87 -1.23 -8.01
C ASN A 77 -20.04 -0.93 -6.51
N THR A 78 -21.29 -0.93 -6.04
CA THR A 78 -21.66 -0.55 -4.67
C THR A 78 -20.98 -1.38 -3.60
N ASP A 79 -20.60 -2.61 -3.90
CA ASP A 79 -19.93 -3.51 -2.97
C ASP A 79 -18.54 -3.02 -2.54
N PHE A 80 -17.92 -2.15 -3.35
CA PHE A 80 -16.56 -1.66 -3.09
C PHE A 80 -16.52 -0.20 -2.64
N HIS A 81 -17.62 0.55 -2.61
CA HIS A 81 -17.62 1.99 -2.33
C HIS A 81 -16.86 2.37 -1.06
N ARG A 82 -17.14 1.66 0.04
CA ARG A 82 -16.46 1.91 1.33
C ARG A 82 -14.97 1.62 1.26
N PHE A 83 -14.60 0.51 0.62
CA PHE A 83 -13.22 0.13 0.43
C PHE A 83 -12.48 1.12 -0.46
N ALA A 84 -13.06 1.49 -1.61
CA ALA A 84 -12.49 2.45 -2.55
C ALA A 84 -12.24 3.82 -1.92
N ALA A 85 -13.18 4.33 -1.11
CA ALA A 85 -13.03 5.59 -0.40
C ALA A 85 -11.87 5.54 0.63
N CYS A 86 -11.80 4.47 1.42
CA CYS A 86 -10.72 4.23 2.37
C CYS A 86 -9.37 4.09 1.65
N PHE A 87 -9.31 3.25 0.62
CA PHE A 87 -8.11 2.98 -0.15
C PHE A 87 -7.56 4.24 -0.82
N LYS A 88 -8.43 5.05 -1.43
CA LYS A 88 -8.05 6.33 -2.03
C LYS A 88 -7.42 7.26 -0.98
N THR A 89 -8.12 7.47 0.12
CA THR A 89 -7.69 8.42 1.16
C THR A 89 -6.34 8.03 1.76
N GLU A 90 -6.15 6.75 2.05
CA GLU A 90 -4.92 6.29 2.70
C GLU A 90 -3.80 6.06 1.69
N TRP A 91 -4.02 5.25 0.66
CA TRP A 91 -2.95 4.67 -0.15
C TRP A 91 -2.73 5.37 -1.48
N ILE A 92 -3.64 6.26 -1.90
CA ILE A 92 -3.47 7.06 -3.13
C ILE A 92 -3.18 8.52 -2.80
N ASP A 93 -3.90 9.12 -1.85
CA ASP A 93 -3.76 10.55 -1.56
C ASP A 93 -2.65 10.83 -0.53
N SER A 94 -2.49 9.95 0.48
CA SER A 94 -1.61 10.20 1.63
C SER A 94 -0.29 9.44 1.56
N LEU A 95 -0.33 8.16 1.16
CA LEU A 95 0.79 7.22 1.29
C LEU A 95 1.08 6.51 -0.04
N CYS A 96 1.17 7.23 -1.17
CA CYS A 96 1.15 6.67 -2.53
C CYS A 96 2.41 5.96 -3.03
N PHE A 97 3.58 6.15 -2.41
CA PHE A 97 4.84 5.62 -2.92
C PHE A 97 5.11 4.18 -2.47
N TRP A 98 4.27 3.23 -2.90
CA TRP A 98 4.35 1.79 -2.57
C TRP A 98 4.39 0.86 -3.79
N TYR A 99 4.40 1.40 -5.00
CA TYR A 99 4.59 0.66 -6.25
C TYR A 99 6.08 0.53 -6.59
N GLU A 100 6.41 -0.42 -7.47
CA GLU A 100 7.74 -0.59 -8.03
C GLU A 100 8.20 0.68 -8.76
N ASP A 101 9.50 0.94 -8.75
CA ASP A 101 10.10 2.14 -9.38
C ASP A 101 9.57 3.50 -8.89
N ALA A 102 8.75 3.55 -7.82
CA ALA A 102 8.40 4.81 -7.13
C ALA A 102 9.65 5.59 -6.70
N VAL A 103 10.76 4.89 -6.45
CA VAL A 103 12.12 5.43 -6.42
C VAL A 103 13.04 4.44 -7.12
N PHE A 104 13.81 4.93 -8.09
CA PHE A 104 14.76 4.12 -8.86
C PHE A 104 15.71 3.31 -7.95
N ASN A 105 15.93 2.04 -8.29
CA ASN A 105 16.78 1.09 -7.56
C ASN A 105 16.38 0.83 -6.09
N ASN A 106 15.16 1.18 -5.68
CA ASN A 106 14.67 0.92 -4.33
C ASN A 106 13.40 0.06 -4.41
N PRO A 107 13.51 -1.27 -4.26
CA PRO A 107 12.37 -2.17 -4.40
C PRO A 107 11.31 -1.86 -3.34
N SER A 108 10.04 -1.84 -3.75
CA SER A 108 8.91 -1.61 -2.85
C SER A 108 8.51 -2.87 -2.08
N MET A 109 8.90 -4.03 -2.64
CA MET A 109 8.77 -5.36 -2.06
C MET A 109 9.75 -5.58 -0.91
N ASN A 110 9.20 -5.73 0.28
CA ASN A 110 9.94 -5.73 1.53
C ASN A 110 10.37 -7.13 1.96
N ASN A 111 11.15 -7.81 1.11
CA ASN A 111 11.65 -9.16 1.41
C ASN A 111 12.55 -9.20 2.66
N GLY A 112 13.21 -8.08 3.02
CA GLY A 112 14.13 -8.00 4.16
C GLY A 112 13.45 -7.92 5.54
N LEU A 113 12.42 -7.08 5.71
CA LEU A 113 11.77 -6.96 7.03
C LEU A 113 10.87 -8.15 7.35
N GLU A 114 10.20 -8.77 6.36
CA GLU A 114 9.37 -9.95 6.66
C GLU A 114 10.26 -11.12 7.11
N SER A 115 11.42 -11.30 6.49
CA SER A 115 12.41 -12.30 6.95
C SER A 115 12.86 -12.03 8.38
N LEU A 116 13.22 -10.78 8.70
CA LEU A 116 13.68 -10.42 10.05
C LEU A 116 12.58 -10.56 11.11
N ASN A 117 11.36 -10.13 10.80
CA ASN A 117 10.21 -10.28 11.70
C ASN A 117 9.87 -11.75 11.95
N GLY A 118 9.93 -12.58 10.90
CA GLY A 118 9.74 -14.03 11.03
C GLY A 118 10.76 -14.66 11.98
N GLU A 119 12.03 -14.31 11.84
CA GLU A 119 13.10 -14.77 12.75
C GLU A 119 12.87 -14.29 14.19
N LEU A 120 12.60 -13.00 14.41
CA LEU A 120 12.39 -12.44 15.74
C LEU A 120 11.19 -13.04 16.47
N CYS A 121 10.05 -13.22 15.77
CA CYS A 121 8.88 -13.89 16.33
C CYS A 121 9.18 -15.33 16.74
N TYR A 122 9.98 -16.06 15.95
CA TYR A 122 10.39 -17.42 16.28
C TYR A 122 11.27 -17.47 17.54
N PHE A 123 12.16 -16.48 17.74
CA PHE A 123 13.03 -16.42 18.91
C PHE A 123 12.34 -15.92 20.18
N LEU A 124 11.37 -15.01 20.08
CA LEU A 124 10.73 -14.35 21.24
C LEU A 124 9.47 -15.07 21.75
N LEU A 125 8.89 -15.98 20.97
CA LEU A 125 7.68 -16.74 21.32
C LEU A 125 7.97 -18.22 21.65
N LYS A 126 9.24 -18.57 21.82
CA LYS A 126 9.69 -19.84 22.41
C LYS A 126 10.23 -19.61 23.82
#